data_AF-A0A146KSK7-F1
#
_entry.id   AF-A0A146KSK7-F1
#
_cell.length_a   1.000
_cell.length_b   1.000
_cell.length_c   1.000
_cell.angle_alpha   90.00
_cell.angle_beta   90.00
_cell.angle_gamma   90.00
#
_symmetry.space_group_name_H-M   'P 1'
#
loop_
_entity.id
_entity.type
_entity.pdbx_description
1 polymer ?
#
loop_
_entity_poly.entity_id
_entity_poly.type
_entity_poly.pdbx_seq_one_letter_code
_entity_poly.pdbx_strand_id
1 'polypeptide(L)'
;MYGQVWSAWHWVGTFVWRKDYLLFRKMYKVLVLAVALVVCVSAAPADDKGICAGCPEEQVVNEADYLPKLNAIRAQQNSEGSVKKIISHHTQVVAGTKHIFRYETTTGKTCTLSYVEQPWLSKEPQYPKDVCDS
;
A
#
# COMPACT_ATOMS: atom_id res chain seq x y z
N MET A 1 34.76 91.24 9.68
CA MET A 1 35.81 90.63 10.50
C MET A 1 35.60 89.11 10.48
N TYR A 2 36.70 88.40 10.22
CA TYR A 2 37.02 86.96 10.38
C TYR A 2 36.10 86.16 11.34
N GLY A 3 35.84 84.86 11.16
CA GLY A 3 36.45 83.86 10.29
C GLY A 3 35.85 82.48 10.59
N GLN A 4 36.12 81.51 9.73
CA GLN A 4 35.85 80.09 9.96
C GLN A 4 36.72 79.54 11.10
N VAL A 5 36.31 78.47 11.80
CA VAL A 5 37.02 77.18 11.94
C VAL A 5 36.05 76.11 12.48
N TRP A 6 36.26 74.88 11.98
CA TRP A 6 35.56 73.61 12.16
C TRP A 6 35.62 72.95 13.55
N SER A 7 34.69 72.00 13.82
CA SER A 7 34.78 70.75 14.63
C SER A 7 33.38 70.09 14.66
N ALA A 8 33.02 68.99 13.97
CA ALA A 8 33.41 67.57 14.02
C ALA A 8 32.81 66.76 15.22
N TRP A 9 32.11 65.65 14.89
CA TRP A 9 31.79 64.42 15.65
C TRP A 9 30.37 64.17 16.24
N HIS A 10 29.65 63.28 15.53
CA HIS A 10 28.89 62.04 15.90
C HIS A 10 27.67 61.97 16.85
N TRP A 11 26.52 61.59 16.23
CA TRP A 11 25.75 60.34 16.42
C TRP A 11 25.62 59.72 17.83
N VAL A 12 24.40 59.71 18.39
CA VAL A 12 23.80 58.55 19.06
C VAL A 12 22.28 58.60 18.86
N GLY A 13 21.66 57.56 18.29
CA GLY A 13 20.19 57.52 18.27
C GLY A 13 19.46 56.50 17.39
N THR A 14 20.10 55.50 16.79
CA THR A 14 19.35 54.44 16.07
C THR A 14 20.08 53.11 16.13
N PHE A 15 20.00 52.39 17.25
CA PHE A 15 20.56 51.04 17.32
C PHE A 15 19.82 50.11 18.29
N VAL A 16 18.50 49.93 18.12
CA VAL A 16 17.78 48.81 18.79
C VAL A 16 16.78 48.09 17.89
N TRP A 17 16.29 48.69 16.80
CA TRP A 17 15.14 48.16 16.02
C TRP A 17 15.50 47.43 14.70
N ARG A 18 16.49 46.51 14.70
CA ARG A 18 16.78 45.70 13.48
C ARG A 18 17.09 44.23 13.70
N LYS A 19 17.44 43.79 14.91
CA LYS A 19 17.84 42.40 15.18
C LYS A 19 16.65 41.47 15.48
N ASP A 20 15.55 42.00 16.01
CA ASP A 20 14.45 41.16 16.49
C ASP A 20 13.61 40.57 15.35
N TYR A 21 13.41 41.30 14.26
CA TYR A 21 12.60 40.85 13.13
C TYR A 21 13.19 39.62 12.40
N LEU A 22 14.52 39.53 12.37
CA LEU A 22 15.23 38.40 11.77
C LEU A 22 15.12 37.12 12.61
N LEU A 23 15.08 37.27 13.94
CA LEU A 23 14.90 36.16 14.87
C LEU A 23 13.46 35.62 14.79
N PHE A 24 12.46 36.50 14.80
CA PHE A 24 11.05 36.12 14.64
C PHE A 24 10.78 35.38 13.31
N ARG A 25 11.40 35.82 12.20
CA ARG A 25 11.26 35.14 10.89
C ARG A 25 11.90 33.75 10.86
N LYS A 26 13.01 33.53 11.58
CA LYS A 26 13.65 32.21 11.67
C LYS A 26 12.85 31.28 12.58
N MET A 27 12.36 31.79 13.71
CA MET A 27 11.55 31.03 14.65
C MET A 27 10.21 30.60 14.05
N TYR A 28 9.56 31.47 13.27
CA TYR A 28 8.33 31.12 12.54
C TYR A 28 8.55 29.98 11.54
N LYS A 29 9.67 29.99 10.81
CA LYS A 29 10.01 28.90 9.89
C LYS A 29 10.24 27.57 10.61
N VAL A 30 10.95 27.59 11.74
CA VAL A 30 11.17 26.40 12.56
C VAL A 30 9.85 25.89 13.14
N LEU A 31 8.97 26.78 13.59
CA LEU A 31 7.65 26.43 14.12
C LEU A 31 6.77 25.80 13.04
N VAL A 32 6.71 26.39 11.84
CA VAL A 32 5.95 25.83 10.70
C VAL A 32 6.48 24.44 10.29
N LEU A 33 7.80 24.25 10.29
CA LEU A 33 8.42 22.96 9.93
C LEU A 33 8.15 21.89 11.01
N ALA A 34 8.17 22.26 12.29
CA ALA A 34 7.84 21.37 13.40
C ALA A 34 6.36 20.96 13.36
N VAL A 35 5.44 21.89 13.10
CA VAL A 35 4.01 21.58 12.95
C VAL A 35 3.76 20.66 11.75
N ALA A 36 4.41 20.90 10.61
CA ALA A 36 4.30 20.03 9.44
C ALA A 36 4.77 18.60 9.72
N LEU A 37 5.87 18.43 10.48
CA LEU A 37 6.38 17.10 10.87
C LEU A 37 5.40 16.34 11.79
N VAL A 38 4.76 17.02 12.73
CA VAL A 38 3.77 16.41 13.64
C VAL A 38 2.53 15.92 12.88
N VAL A 39 2.10 16.66 11.84
CA VAL A 39 1.00 16.22 10.96
C VAL A 39 1.41 15.03 10.07
N CYS A 40 2.65 14.97 9.59
CA CYS A 40 3.12 13.85 8.78
C CYS A 40 3.24 12.53 9.57
N VAL A 41 3.58 12.58 10.87
CA VAL A 41 3.72 11.37 11.70
C VAL A 41 2.36 10.72 12.03
N SER A 42 1.28 11.51 12.05
CA SER A 42 -0.08 11.02 12.34
C SER A 42 -0.86 10.54 11.10
N ALA A 43 -0.31 10.72 9.90
CA ALA A 43 -0.90 10.30 8.63
C ALA A 43 -0.30 8.99 8.07
N ALA A 44 0.49 8.27 8.87
CA ALA A 44 0.83 6.90 8.53
C ALA A 44 -0.46 6.05 8.64
N PRO A 45 -0.94 5.42 7.56
CA PRO A 45 -2.01 4.46 7.69
C PRO A 45 -1.48 3.32 8.57
N ALA A 46 -1.99 3.22 9.79
CA ALA A 46 -1.95 1.97 10.50
C ALA A 46 -2.77 1.00 9.65
N ASP A 47 -2.10 0.14 8.89
CA ASP A 47 -2.67 -1.09 8.36
C ASP A 47 -2.92 -1.99 9.58
N ASP A 48 -3.91 -1.60 10.39
CA ASP A 48 -4.51 -2.42 11.42
C ASP A 48 -5.31 -3.49 10.67
N LYS A 49 -4.58 -4.46 10.10
CA LYS A 49 -5.14 -5.76 9.76
C LYS A 49 -5.50 -6.42 11.08
N GLY A 50 -6.57 -5.92 11.71
CA GLY A 50 -7.20 -6.58 12.84
C GLY A 50 -7.34 -8.04 12.45
N ILE A 51 -6.72 -8.92 13.24
CA ILE A 51 -6.67 -10.34 12.97
C ILE A 51 -8.12 -10.84 12.96
N CYS A 52 -8.72 -10.92 11.77
CA CYS A 52 -10.06 -11.42 11.59
C CYS A 52 -9.98 -12.93 11.34
N ALA A 53 -10.66 -13.70 12.19
CA ALA A 53 -10.83 -15.12 11.99
C ALA A 53 -11.61 -15.35 10.68
N GLY A 54 -10.92 -15.80 9.64
CA GLY A 54 -11.51 -16.11 8.34
C GLY A 54 -11.38 -15.01 7.29
N CYS A 55 -10.49 -14.03 7.43
CA CYS A 55 -10.12 -13.18 6.30
C CYS A 55 -9.23 -13.93 5.29
N PRO A 56 -9.31 -13.63 3.98
CA PRO A 56 -8.41 -14.22 3.01
C PRO A 56 -6.95 -13.85 3.30
N GLU A 57 -6.12 -14.87 3.41
CA GLU A 57 -4.67 -14.74 3.59
C GLU A 57 -3.97 -15.11 2.29
N GLU A 58 -3.00 -14.30 1.87
CA GLU A 58 -2.16 -14.60 0.72
C GLU A 58 -1.19 -15.73 1.06
N GLN A 59 -1.13 -16.73 0.17
CA GLN A 59 -0.27 -17.90 0.34
C GLN A 59 0.89 -17.85 -0.63
N VAL A 60 2.03 -18.39 -0.19
CA VAL A 60 3.17 -18.61 -1.10
C VAL A 60 2.80 -19.73 -2.07
N VAL A 61 2.85 -19.41 -3.37
CA VAL A 61 2.44 -20.34 -4.42
C VAL A 61 3.62 -21.18 -4.88
N ASN A 62 3.50 -22.50 -4.75
CA ASN A 62 4.29 -23.45 -5.52
C ASN A 62 3.49 -23.88 -6.75
N GLU A 63 3.80 -23.32 -7.92
CA GLU A 63 3.03 -23.58 -9.15
C GLU A 63 2.98 -25.06 -9.53
N ALA A 64 4.04 -25.83 -9.26
CA ALA A 64 4.11 -27.25 -9.62
C ALA A 64 3.01 -28.09 -8.94
N ASP A 65 2.62 -27.72 -7.73
CA ASP A 65 1.62 -28.46 -6.95
C ASP A 65 0.19 -28.13 -7.41
N TYR A 66 -0.05 -26.89 -7.86
CA TYR A 66 -1.38 -26.39 -8.16
C TYR A 66 -1.75 -26.43 -9.65
N LEU A 67 -0.79 -26.25 -10.57
CA LEU A 67 -1.07 -26.23 -12.01
C LEU A 67 -1.85 -27.47 -12.50
N PRO A 68 -1.51 -28.72 -12.11
CA PRO A 68 -2.28 -29.90 -12.53
C PRO A 68 -3.73 -29.84 -12.02
N LYS A 69 -3.92 -29.40 -10.77
CA LYS A 69 -5.24 -29.30 -10.13
C LYS A 69 -6.11 -28.23 -10.75
N LEU A 70 -5.57 -27.04 -10.99
CA LEU A 70 -6.30 -25.94 -11.63
C LEU A 70 -6.72 -26.33 -13.06
N ASN A 71 -5.83 -26.98 -13.82
CA ASN A 71 -6.16 -27.47 -15.16
C ASN A 71 -7.24 -28.56 -15.14
N ALA A 72 -7.22 -29.47 -14.17
CA ALA A 72 -8.27 -30.49 -14.03
C ALA A 72 -9.65 -29.87 -13.73
N ILE A 73 -9.71 -28.88 -12.82
CA ILE A 73 -10.97 -28.17 -12.50
C ILE A 73 -11.49 -27.43 -13.72
N ARG A 74 -10.62 -26.71 -14.45
CA ARG A 74 -11.00 -26.00 -15.69
C ARG A 74 -11.53 -26.96 -16.75
N ALA A 75 -10.87 -28.10 -16.94
CA ALA A 75 -11.30 -29.11 -17.89
C ALA A 75 -12.70 -29.65 -17.54
N GLN A 76 -12.99 -29.87 -16.25
CA GLN A 76 -14.31 -30.28 -15.78
C GLN A 76 -15.40 -29.24 -16.10
N GLN A 77 -15.05 -27.96 -16.15
CA GLN A 77 -15.95 -26.85 -16.47
C GLN A 77 -16.01 -26.52 -17.97
N ASN A 78 -15.26 -27.24 -18.82
CA ASN A 78 -15.08 -26.95 -20.24
C ASN A 78 -14.56 -25.52 -20.51
N SER A 79 -13.74 -24.97 -19.61
CA SER A 79 -13.11 -23.66 -19.79
C SER A 79 -12.03 -23.69 -20.89
N GLU A 80 -11.95 -22.64 -21.72
CA GLU A 80 -10.98 -22.56 -22.82
C GLU A 80 -9.54 -22.27 -22.36
N GLY A 81 -8.58 -23.04 -22.84
CA GLY A 81 -7.16 -22.83 -22.54
C GLY A 81 -6.73 -23.33 -21.16
N SER A 82 -5.44 -23.68 -21.05
CA SER A 82 -4.82 -24.14 -19.81
C SER A 82 -4.22 -22.98 -19.02
N VAL A 83 -4.00 -23.21 -17.72
CA VAL A 83 -3.30 -22.28 -16.83
C VAL A 83 -1.83 -22.25 -17.24
N LYS A 84 -1.35 -21.05 -17.57
CA LYS A 84 0.05 -20.78 -17.95
C LYS A 84 0.89 -20.38 -16.74
N LYS A 85 0.35 -19.51 -15.89
CA LYS A 85 1.05 -18.94 -14.72
C LYS A 85 0.07 -18.54 -13.63
N ILE A 86 0.41 -18.78 -12.36
CA ILE A 86 -0.40 -18.31 -11.23
C ILE A 86 0.09 -16.92 -10.82
N ILE A 87 -0.83 -15.96 -10.71
CA ILE A 87 -0.54 -14.57 -10.35
C ILE A 87 -0.64 -14.39 -8.84
N SER A 88 -1.72 -14.89 -8.23
CA SER A 88 -1.90 -14.87 -6.78
C SER A 88 -2.75 -16.03 -6.29
N HIS A 89 -2.58 -16.37 -5.02
CA HIS A 89 -3.37 -17.38 -4.32
C HIS A 89 -3.73 -16.85 -2.94
N HIS A 90 -5.02 -16.83 -2.65
CA HIS A 90 -5.52 -16.57 -1.31
C HIS A 90 -6.28 -17.77 -0.78
N THR A 91 -6.15 -18.00 0.53
CA THR A 91 -6.93 -18.98 1.27
C THR A 91 -7.78 -18.31 2.32
N GLN A 92 -9.00 -18.80 2.51
CA GLN A 92 -9.91 -18.30 3.51
C GLN A 92 -10.52 -19.47 4.29
N VAL A 93 -10.41 -19.42 5.61
CA VAL A 93 -11.10 -20.38 6.48
C VAL A 93 -12.59 -20.08 6.49
N VAL A 94 -13.39 -21.03 6.07
CA VAL A 94 -14.87 -21.01 6.05
C VAL A 94 -15.37 -22.31 6.69
N ALA A 95 -16.51 -22.86 6.25
CA ALA A 95 -16.87 -24.25 6.53
C ALA A 95 -15.98 -25.21 5.69
N GLY A 96 -14.66 -25.09 5.77
CA GLY A 96 -13.70 -25.63 4.80
C GLY A 96 -12.55 -24.65 4.56
N THR A 97 -11.72 -24.96 3.57
CA THR A 97 -10.70 -24.02 3.08
C THR A 97 -11.12 -23.54 1.70
N LYS A 98 -11.47 -22.26 1.57
CA LYS A 98 -11.74 -21.65 0.27
C LYS A 98 -10.42 -21.21 -0.34
N HIS A 99 -10.15 -21.67 -1.55
CA HIS A 99 -9.02 -21.24 -2.36
C HIS A 99 -9.51 -20.24 -3.42
N ILE A 100 -8.74 -19.18 -3.63
CA ILE A 100 -9.00 -18.16 -4.65
C ILE A 100 -7.69 -17.96 -5.41
N PHE A 101 -7.66 -18.40 -6.66
CA PHE A 101 -6.52 -18.28 -7.55
C PHE A 101 -6.80 -17.25 -8.62
N ARG A 102 -5.86 -16.33 -8.83
CA ARG A 102 -5.81 -15.48 -10.01
C ARG A 102 -4.65 -15.94 -10.89
N TYR A 103 -4.89 -16.13 -12.18
CA TYR A 103 -3.90 -16.74 -13.08
C TYR A 103 -4.06 -16.27 -14.52
N GLU A 104 -3.02 -16.47 -15.31
CA GLU A 104 -2.99 -16.23 -16.76
C GLU A 104 -3.20 -17.55 -17.50
N THR A 105 -4.02 -17.55 -18.55
CA THR A 105 -4.22 -18.70 -19.43
C THR A 105 -3.25 -18.70 -20.60
N THR A 106 -3.13 -19.83 -21.30
CA THR A 106 -2.38 -19.91 -22.57
C THR A 106 -2.97 -19.04 -23.68
N THR A 107 -4.25 -18.69 -23.58
CA THR A 107 -4.92 -17.73 -24.48
C THR A 107 -4.65 -16.27 -24.14
N GLY A 108 -3.87 -15.99 -23.09
CA GLY A 108 -3.50 -14.64 -22.65
C GLY A 108 -4.57 -13.93 -21.83
N LYS A 109 -5.64 -14.63 -21.40
CA LYS A 109 -6.68 -14.08 -20.53
C LYS A 109 -6.28 -14.21 -19.08
N THR A 110 -6.69 -13.25 -18.25
CA THR A 110 -6.60 -13.36 -16.79
C THR A 110 -7.91 -13.94 -16.28
N CYS A 111 -7.82 -14.97 -15.44
CA CYS A 111 -8.98 -15.62 -14.86
C CYS A 111 -8.83 -15.74 -13.34
N THR A 112 -9.98 -15.83 -12.67
CA THR A 112 -10.10 -16.10 -11.25
C THR A 112 -10.86 -17.40 -11.05
N LEU A 113 -10.20 -18.40 -10.47
CA LEU A 113 -10.80 -19.67 -10.07
C LEU A 113 -10.93 -19.69 -8.55
N SER A 114 -12.13 -19.99 -8.07
CA SER A 114 -12.37 -20.23 -6.64
C SER A 114 -13.06 -21.57 -6.42
N TYR A 115 -12.69 -22.25 -5.34
CA TYR A 115 -13.30 -23.50 -4.92
C TYR A 115 -13.12 -23.69 -3.41
N VAL A 116 -13.86 -24.62 -2.80
CA VAL A 116 -13.79 -24.95 -1.38
C VAL A 116 -13.33 -26.39 -1.19
N GLU A 117 -12.34 -26.62 -0.34
CA GLU A 117 -11.94 -27.95 0.10
C GLU A 117 -12.59 -28.29 1.43
N GLN A 118 -13.27 -29.44 1.47
CA GLN A 118 -13.88 -30.01 2.67
C GLN A 118 -13.50 -31.48 2.75
N PRO A 119 -12.28 -31.83 3.23
CA PRO A 119 -11.77 -33.21 3.20
C PRO A 119 -12.65 -34.22 3.94
N TRP A 120 -13.43 -33.76 4.92
CA TRP A 120 -14.42 -34.57 5.65
C TRP A 120 -15.70 -34.86 4.86
N LEU A 121 -15.96 -34.15 3.76
CA LEU A 121 -17.13 -34.33 2.90
C LEU A 121 -16.75 -35.04 1.59
N SER A 122 -15.70 -34.57 0.91
CA SER A 122 -15.20 -35.17 -0.33
C SER A 122 -13.73 -34.82 -0.56
N LYS A 123 -13.04 -35.65 -1.33
CA LYS A 123 -11.67 -35.38 -1.82
C LYS A 123 -11.67 -34.39 -2.98
N GLU A 124 -12.80 -34.17 -3.63
CA GLU A 124 -12.92 -33.28 -4.79
C GLU A 124 -13.22 -31.83 -4.38
N PRO A 125 -12.71 -30.84 -5.14
CA PRO A 125 -13.05 -29.43 -4.95
C PRO A 125 -14.56 -29.18 -5.02
N GLN A 126 -15.10 -28.46 -4.04
CA GLN A 126 -16.51 -28.10 -3.97
C GLN A 126 -16.75 -26.69 -4.53
N TYR A 127 -17.88 -26.51 -5.19
CA TYR A 127 -18.32 -25.22 -5.75
C TYR A 127 -17.27 -24.52 -6.64
N PRO A 128 -16.65 -25.20 -7.62
CA PRO A 128 -15.69 -24.54 -8.50
C PRO A 128 -16.39 -23.43 -9.28
N LYS A 129 -15.78 -22.25 -9.30
CA LYS A 129 -16.22 -21.10 -10.08
C LYS A 129 -15.02 -20.47 -10.75
N ASP A 130 -14.98 -20.58 -12.07
CA ASP A 130 -13.95 -20.01 -12.94
C ASP A 130 -14.53 -18.86 -13.75
N VAL A 131 -13.94 -17.67 -13.63
CA VAL A 131 -14.38 -16.45 -14.31
C VAL A 131 -13.18 -15.80 -14.96
N CYS A 132 -13.25 -15.57 -16.27
CA CYS A 132 -12.19 -14.89 -17.03
C CYS A 132 -12.59 -13.47 -17.38
N ASP A 133 -11.61 -12.56 -17.34
CA ASP A 133 -11.77 -11.21 -17.87
C ASP A 133 -11.98 -11.30 -19.40
N SER A 134 -12.92 -10.50 -19.91
CA SER A 134 -13.33 -10.50 -21.33
C SER A 134 -12.35 -9.77 -22.23
#